data_AF-A0A943EIE3-F1
#
_entry.id   AF-A0A943EIE3-F1
#
_cell.length_a   1.000
_cell.length_b   1.000
_cell.length_c   1.000
_cell.angle_alpha   90.00
_cell.angle_beta   90.00
_cell.angle_gamma   90.00
#
_symmetry.space_group_name_H-M   'P 1'
#
loop_
_entity.id
_entity.type
_entity.pdbx_description
1 polymer ?
#
loop_
_entity_poly.entity_id
_entity_poly.type
_entity_poly.pdbx_seq_one_letter_code
_entity_poly.pdbx_strand_id
1 'polypeptide(L)' 'MKEREFNLIEAPWIRVMKEDLQVDTLSLRDTLFRCQEYMDLGGENQPQNFAMLRFLGLVQMA' A
#
# COMPACT_ATOMS: atom_id res chain seq x y z
N MET A 1 25.36 -2.52 -17.50
CA MET A 1 24.46 -2.53 -16.31
C MET A 1 23.05 -2.68 -16.82
N LYS A 2 22.24 -3.61 -16.29
CA LYS A 2 20.78 -3.52 -16.48
C LYS A 2 20.29 -2.36 -15.62
N GLU A 3 19.47 -1.47 -16.18
CA GLU A 3 18.81 -0.44 -15.39
C GLU A 3 17.98 -1.11 -14.28
N ARG A 4 18.10 -0.59 -13.06
CA ARG A 4 17.25 -1.02 -11.95
C ARG A 4 15.93 -0.28 -12.07
N GLU A 5 14.85 -1.03 -12.28
CA GLU A 5 13.49 -0.50 -12.24
C GLU A 5 12.74 -1.08 -11.04
N PHE A 6 11.80 -0.29 -10.52
CA PHE A 6 10.85 -0.72 -9.50
C PHE A 6 9.49 -0.11 -9.81
N ASN A 7 8.60 -0.92 -10.38
CA ASN A 7 7.27 -0.48 -10.77
C ASN A 7 6.34 -0.47 -9.55
N LEU A 8 5.87 0.71 -9.13
CA LEU A 8 5.00 0.87 -7.96
C LEU A 8 3.61 0.24 -8.13
N ILE A 9 3.19 -0.04 -9.36
CA ILE A 9 1.89 -0.66 -9.64
C ILE A 9 1.93 -2.16 -9.34
N GLU A 10 3.03 -2.82 -9.74
CA GLU A 10 3.15 -4.28 -9.77
C GLU A 10 4.04 -4.82 -8.63
N ALA A 11 5.10 -4.10 -8.26
CA ALA A 11 5.97 -4.54 -7.18
C ALA A 11 5.31 -4.29 -5.81
N PRO A 12 5.54 -5.16 -4.81
CA PRO A 12 4.98 -4.98 -3.47
C PRO A 12 5.78 -3.95 -2.66
N TRP A 13 5.11 -2.93 -2.12
CA TRP A 13 5.73 -1.89 -1.29
C TRP A 13 4.79 -1.24 -0.27
N ILE A 14 3.48 -1.44 -0.38
CA ILE A 14 2.48 -0.84 0.52
C ILE A 14 2.20 -1.81 1.66
N ARG A 15 2.42 -1.37 2.90
CA ARG A 15 2.14 -2.19 4.09
C ARG A 15 0.71 -2.00 4.55
N VAL A 16 -0.02 -3.09 4.74
CA VAL A 16 -1.42 -3.12 5.21
C VAL A 16 -1.54 -4.04 6.42
N MET A 17 -2.51 -3.77 7.28
CA MET A 17 -2.78 -4.52 8.50
C MET A 17 -4.14 -5.22 8.42
N LYS A 18 -4.15 -6.51 8.75
CA LYS A 18 -5.36 -7.35 8.85
C LYS A 18 -5.99 -7.25 10.23
N GLU A 19 -7.19 -7.84 10.38
CA GLU A 19 -7.91 -7.92 11.66
C GLU A 19 -7.11 -8.63 12.77
N ASP A 20 -6.31 -9.62 12.39
CA ASP A 20 -5.44 -10.39 13.30
C ASP A 20 -4.12 -9.68 13.65
N LEU A 21 -4.01 -8.39 13.30
CA LEU A 21 -2.82 -7.53 13.48
C LEU A 21 -1.59 -7.98 12.68
N GLN A 22 -1.73 -8.94 11.76
CA GLN A 22 -0.66 -9.25 10.83
C GLN A 22 -0.49 -8.15 9.80
N VAL A 23 0.77 -7.88 9.45
CA VAL A 23 1.14 -6.88 8.45
C VAL A 23 1.64 -7.57 7.20
N ASP A 24 0.99 -7.28 6.07
CA ASP A 24 1.38 -7.74 4.74
C ASP A 24 1.91 -6.58 3.90
N THR A 25 2.70 -6.91 2.88
CA THR A 25 3.19 -5.94 1.88
C THR A 25 2.61 -6.27 0.52
N LEU A 26 1.92 -5.31 -0.08
CA LEU A 26 1.18 -5.46 -1.33
C LEU A 26 1.65 -4.48 -2.39
N SER A 27 1.29 -4.80 -3.64
CA SER A 27 1.39 -3.87 -4.76
C SER A 27 0.31 -2.79 -4.65
N LEU A 28 0.46 -1.67 -5.38
CA LEU A 28 -0.59 -0.65 -5.45
C LEU A 28 -1.88 -1.23 -6.05
N ARG A 29 -1.74 -2.07 -7.09
CA ARG A 29 -2.86 -2.75 -7.72
C ARG A 29 -3.66 -3.57 -6.70
N ASP A 30 -2.99 -4.48 -5.99
CA ASP A 30 -3.65 -5.36 -5.03
C ASP A 30 -4.25 -4.58 -3.85
N THR A 31 -3.58 -3.51 -3.41
CA THR A 31 -4.08 -2.66 -2.32
C THR A 31 -5.42 -2.04 -2.68
N LEU A 32 -5.60 -1.55 -3.92
CA LEU A 32 -6.85 -0.93 -4.35
C LEU A 32 -7.96 -1.96 -4.62
N PHE A 33 -7.63 -3.12 -5.23
CA PHE A 33 -8.62 -4.16 -5.51
C PHE A 33 -9.09 -4.92 -4.28
N ARG A 34 -8.24 -5.06 -3.27
CA ARG A 34 -8.49 -5.85 -2.05
C ARG A 34 -8.60 -4.98 -0.81
N CYS A 35 -8.85 -3.67 -0.95
CA CYS A 35 -8.83 -2.73 0.16
C CYS A 35 -9.78 -3.13 1.30
N GLN A 36 -10.93 -3.73 0.97
CA GLN A 36 -11.92 -4.24 1.92
C GLN A 36 -11.44 -5.40 2.80
N GLU A 37 -10.32 -6.05 2.47
CA GLU A 37 -9.78 -7.16 3.25
C GLU A 37 -8.84 -6.71 4.38
N TYR A 38 -8.53 -5.41 4.45
CA TYR A 38 -7.57 -4.85 5.39
C TYR A 38 -8.21 -3.79 6.28
N MET A 39 -7.81 -3.76 7.54
CA MET A 39 -8.34 -2.81 8.52
C MET A 39 -7.67 -1.44 8.45
N ASP A 40 -6.35 -1.41 8.22
CA ASP A 40 -5.57 -0.17 8.22
C ASP A 40 -4.26 -0.32 7.44
N LEU A 41 -3.48 0.75 7.35
CA LEU A 41 -2.10 0.74 6.85
C LEU A 41 -1.12 0.30 7.95
N GLY A 42 -0.19 -0.56 7.57
CA GLY A 42 0.86 -1.10 8.44
C GLY A 42 2.21 -0.41 8.32
N GLY A 43 2.24 0.89 7.98
CA GLY A 43 3.49 1.66 7.86
C GLY A 43 4.25 1.79 9.18
N GLU A 44 5.50 2.22 9.09
CA GLU A 44 6.41 2.28 10.26
C GLU A 44 6.04 3.35 11.26
N ASN A 45 5.38 4.42 10.80
CA ASN A 45 4.95 5.54 11.64
C ASN A 45 3.66 6.19 11.12
N GLN A 46 3.00 6.95 12.00
CA GLN A 46 1.73 7.62 11.69
C GLN A 46 1.84 8.64 10.53
N PRO A 47 2.88 9.50 10.44
CA PRO A 47 3.04 10.39 9.29
C PRO A 47 3.10 9.66 7.93
N GLN A 48 3.79 8.53 7.87
CA GLN A 48 3.85 7.71 6.66
C GLN A 48 2.47 7.18 6.27
N ASN A 49 1.72 6.61 7.23
CA ASN A 49 0.35 6.15 6.98
C ASN A 49 -0.54 7.28 6.46
N PHE A 50 -0.41 8.49 7.04
CA PHE A 50 -1.19 9.64 6.61
C PHE A 50 -0.85 10.14 5.20
N ALA A 51 0.43 10.06 4.80
CA ALA A 51 0.84 10.36 3.43
C ALA A 51 0.28 9.31 2.44
N MET A 52 0.32 8.03 2.82
CA MET A 52 -0.21 6.93 2.01
C MET A 52 -1.72 7.02 1.83
N LEU A 53 -2.49 7.38 2.86
CA LEU A 53 -3.93 7.59 2.72
C LEU A 53 -4.27 8.68 1.70
N ARG A 54 -3.51 9.80 1.71
CA ARG A 54 -3.69 10.85 0.69
C ARG A 54 -3.39 10.34 -0.72
N PHE A 55 -2.26 9.65 -0.86
CA PHE A 55 -1.84 9.11 -2.14
C PHE A 55 -2.88 8.14 -2.71
N LEU A 56 -3.29 7.14 -1.92
CA LEU A 56 -4.27 6.13 -2.33
C LEU A 56 -5.65 6.72 -2.59
N GLY A 57 -6.09 7.69 -1.78
CA GLY A 57 -7.35 8.40 -1.99
C GLY A 57 -7.38 9.17 -3.31
N LEU A 58 -6.26 9.80 -3.71
CA LEU A 58 -6.16 10.46 -5.01
C LEU A 58 -6.19 9.47 -6.18
N VAL A 59 -5.50 8.32 -6.05
CA VAL A 59 -5.45 7.31 -7.11
C VAL A 59 -6.82 6.67 -7.35
N GLN A 60 -7.62 6.44 -6.30
CA GLN A 60 -8.96 5.84 -6.43
C GLN A 60 -9.99 6.77 -7.12
N MET A 61 -9.76 8.08 -7.07
CA MET A 61 -10.66 9.09 -7.65
C MET A 61 -10.34 9.48 -9.10
N ALA A 62 -9.19 9.03 -9.62
CA ALA A 62 -8.70 9.34 -10.97
C ALA A 62 -9.13 8.27 -11.98
#